data_AF-A0A1S8T5E9-F1
#
_entry.id   AF-A0A1S8T5E9-F1
#
_cell.length_a   1.000
_cell.length_b   1.000
_cell.length_c   1.000
_cell.angle_alpha   90.00
_cell.angle_beta   90.00
_cell.angle_gamma   90.00
#
_symmetry.space_group_name_H-M   'P 1'
#
loop_
_entity.id
_entity.type
_entity.pdbx_description
1 polymer ?
#
loop_
_entity_poly.entity_id
_entity_poly.type
_entity_poly.pdbx_seq_one_letter_code
_entity_poly.pdbx_strand_id
1 'polypeptide(L)'
;MEDVETKTQEKSIITDAETTKSTEDTINISKEVSENTTIKQEETKVAKQTIKEEAHSIEEFIKNSEALGYSKEVVAGALFNCEKSELTKTEFEARIKNFLGKKVK
;
A
#
# COMPACT_ATOMS: atom_id res chain seq x y z
N MET A 1 -37.00 -51.69 -24.55
CA MET A 1 -36.51 -51.06 -23.31
C MET A 1 -35.42 -50.12 -23.79
N GLU A 2 -35.87 -48.96 -24.24
CA GLU A 2 -35.10 -47.98 -24.99
C GLU A 2 -34.67 -46.86 -24.03
N ASP A 3 -33.55 -46.26 -24.42
CA ASP A 3 -33.02 -44.94 -24.05
C ASP A 3 -32.25 -44.76 -22.74
N VAL A 4 -30.93 -44.80 -22.92
CA VAL A 4 -29.90 -44.22 -22.05
C VAL A 4 -29.75 -42.75 -22.42
N GLU A 5 -30.20 -41.84 -21.56
CA GLU A 5 -29.99 -40.41 -21.73
C GLU A 5 -28.64 -40.00 -21.10
N THR A 6 -27.62 -39.85 -21.96
CA THR A 6 -26.38 -39.13 -21.65
C THR A 6 -26.59 -37.64 -21.92
N LYS A 7 -26.58 -36.79 -20.89
CA LYS A 7 -26.60 -35.33 -21.05
C LYS A 7 -25.20 -34.74 -20.84
N THR A 8 -24.41 -34.73 -21.91
CA THR A 8 -23.30 -33.80 -22.11
C THR A 8 -23.89 -32.42 -22.44
N GLN A 9 -23.39 -31.35 -21.84
CA GLN A 9 -23.57 -30.00 -22.37
C GLN A 9 -22.22 -29.28 -22.52
N GLU A 10 -21.94 -28.98 -23.78
CA GLU A 10 -20.95 -28.07 -24.36
C GLU A 10 -20.95 -26.68 -23.70
N LYS A 11 -19.77 -26.11 -23.39
CA LYS A 11 -18.95 -25.21 -24.25
C LYS A 11 -19.65 -23.91 -24.65
N SER A 12 -19.16 -22.79 -24.12
CA SER A 12 -19.06 -21.45 -24.75
C SER A 12 -18.68 -20.39 -23.70
N ILE A 13 -17.93 -19.32 -23.91
CA ILE A 13 -17.13 -18.71 -24.98
C ILE A 13 -16.21 -17.72 -24.24
N ILE A 14 -14.96 -17.59 -24.68
CA ILE A 14 -14.07 -16.49 -24.32
C ILE A 14 -14.36 -15.35 -25.30
N THR A 15 -14.59 -14.14 -24.81
CA THR A 15 -14.62 -12.93 -25.66
C THR A 15 -13.96 -11.77 -24.90
N ASP A 16 -12.85 -11.31 -25.46
CA ASP A 16 -12.18 -10.04 -25.16
C ASP A 16 -12.97 -8.83 -25.70
N ALA A 17 -12.59 -7.66 -25.19
CA ALA A 17 -12.76 -6.29 -25.72
C ALA A 17 -13.84 -5.38 -25.08
N GLU A 18 -13.31 -4.50 -24.21
CA GLU A 18 -13.43 -3.03 -24.23
C GLU A 18 -14.73 -2.29 -23.84
N THR A 19 -14.47 -1.12 -23.23
CA THR A 19 -15.31 0.09 -23.10
C THR A 19 -16.07 0.32 -21.78
N THR A 20 -15.34 1.01 -20.88
CA THR A 20 -15.73 2.23 -20.14
C THR A 20 -17.20 2.68 -20.11
N LYS A 21 -17.73 2.90 -18.88
CA LYS A 21 -18.47 4.10 -18.40
C LYS A 21 -18.93 3.86 -16.94
N SER A 22 -18.31 4.48 -15.93
CA SER A 22 -18.71 5.74 -15.26
C SER A 22 -20.08 5.73 -14.58
N THR A 23 -20.06 5.79 -13.24
CA THR A 23 -20.91 6.59 -12.30
C THR A 23 -20.33 6.30 -10.90
N GLU A 24 -19.51 7.16 -10.31
CA GLU A 24 -19.86 8.44 -9.65
C GLU A 24 -20.67 8.20 -8.36
N ASP A 25 -19.97 8.18 -7.24
CA ASP A 25 -20.52 8.67 -5.97
C ASP A 25 -19.43 9.45 -5.22
N THR A 26 -19.80 10.68 -4.93
CA THR A 26 -18.99 11.78 -4.42
C THR A 26 -18.89 11.66 -2.90
N ILE A 27 -17.67 11.58 -2.36
CA ILE A 27 -17.42 11.94 -0.96
C ILE A 27 -16.36 13.03 -0.92
N ASN A 28 -16.88 14.24 -0.89
CA ASN A 28 -16.24 15.49 -0.52
C ASN A 28 -15.85 15.45 0.97
N ILE A 29 -14.56 15.58 1.30
CA ILE A 29 -14.14 16.34 2.49
C ILE A 29 -12.89 17.16 2.13
N SER A 30 -13.13 18.47 2.03
CA SER A 30 -12.23 19.62 2.25
C SER A 30 -11.01 19.31 3.13
N LYS A 31 -9.78 19.53 2.66
CA LYS A 31 -9.06 20.82 2.69
C LYS A 31 -8.87 21.36 4.11
N GLU A 32 -7.76 21.00 4.75
CA GLU A 32 -7.05 21.88 5.68
C GLU A 32 -5.57 21.89 5.29
N VAL A 33 -5.22 22.93 4.55
CA VAL A 33 -3.86 23.42 4.36
C VAL A 33 -3.46 24.08 5.67
N SER A 34 -2.59 23.44 6.44
CA SER A 34 -1.90 24.11 7.54
C SER A 34 -0.52 24.55 7.05
N GLU A 35 -0.55 25.66 6.32
CA GLU A 35 0.63 26.50 6.14
C GLU A 35 0.90 27.23 7.45
N ASN A 36 2.06 26.96 8.03
CA ASN A 36 2.64 27.78 9.08
C ASN A 36 4.14 27.89 8.80
N THR A 37 4.46 28.79 7.89
CA THR A 37 5.80 29.38 7.78
C THR A 37 5.85 30.54 8.76
N THR A 38 6.60 30.41 9.85
CA THR A 38 7.09 31.55 10.63
C THR A 38 8.59 31.35 10.86
N ILE A 39 9.38 32.02 10.02
CA ILE A 39 10.82 32.19 10.22
C ILE A 39 10.97 33.43 11.12
N LYS A 40 11.40 33.20 12.36
CA LYS A 40 12.10 34.21 13.17
C LYS A 40 13.34 33.56 13.76
N GLN A 41 14.49 34.15 13.44
CA GLN A 41 15.79 33.81 13.99
C GLN A 41 15.85 34.30 15.43
N GLU A 42 16.10 33.40 16.37
CA GLU A 42 16.74 33.68 17.66
C GLU A 42 17.41 32.39 18.14
N GLU A 43 18.69 32.47 18.48
CA GLU A 43 19.51 31.33 18.92
C GLU A 43 18.89 30.67 20.16
N THR A 44 18.45 29.41 20.04
CA THR A 44 18.02 28.65 21.21
C THR A 44 18.41 27.18 21.03
N LYS A 45 19.15 26.69 22.03
CA LYS A 45 19.56 25.31 22.28
C LYS A 45 18.59 24.31 21.63
N VAL A 46 19.06 23.56 20.62
CA VAL A 46 18.27 22.55 19.90
C VAL A 46 17.87 21.44 20.87
N ALA A 47 16.76 21.64 21.57
CA ALA A 47 15.99 20.54 22.12
C ALA A 47 15.55 19.72 20.91
N LYS A 48 16.10 18.51 20.78
CA LYS A 48 15.75 17.57 19.73
C LYS A 48 14.24 17.32 19.87
N GLN A 49 13.44 18.02 19.07
CA GLN A 49 12.00 17.85 19.07
C GLN A 49 11.77 16.45 18.50
N THR A 50 11.49 15.50 19.39
CA THR A 50 11.13 14.14 18.98
C THR A 50 9.78 14.25 18.29
N ILE A 51 9.79 14.50 16.99
CA ILE A 51 8.60 14.42 16.15
C ILE A 51 8.13 12.97 16.28
N LYS A 52 6.99 12.77 16.93
CA LYS A 52 6.40 11.45 17.08
C LYS A 52 5.97 11.02 15.68
N GLU A 53 6.70 10.07 15.12
CA GLU A 53 6.39 9.53 13.80
C GLU A 53 5.05 8.80 13.87
N GLU A 54 4.16 9.11 12.93
CA GLU A 54 2.86 8.45 12.84
C GLU A 54 3.05 7.01 12.37
N ALA A 55 2.25 6.11 12.96
CA ALA A 55 2.23 4.71 12.60
C ALA A 55 1.15 4.48 11.54
N HIS A 56 1.49 3.71 10.51
CA HIS A 56 0.59 3.36 9.42
C HIS A 56 0.42 1.85 9.36
N SER A 57 -0.73 1.41 8.87
CA SER A 57 -1.01 -0.02 8.73
C SER A 57 -0.11 -0.68 7.68
N ILE A 58 0.17 -1.97 7.83
CA ILE A 58 0.90 -2.76 6.82
C ILE A 58 0.21 -2.68 5.45
N GLU A 59 -1.12 -2.73 5.42
CA GLU A 59 -1.89 -2.63 4.18
C GLU A 59 -1.68 -1.29 3.47
N GLU A 60 -1.56 -0.19 4.21
CA GLU A 60 -1.34 1.13 3.65
C GLU A 60 0.04 1.22 2.99
N PHE A 61 1.07 0.62 3.58
CA PHE A 61 2.38 0.48 2.95
C PHE A 61 2.33 -0.37 1.67
N ILE A 62 1.55 -1.47 1.65
CA ILE A 62 1.40 -2.32 0.46
C ILE A 62 0.64 -1.57 -0.65
N LYS A 63 -0.49 -0.94 -0.32
CA LYS A 63 -1.33 -0.20 -1.27
C LYS A 63 -0.56 0.98 -1.89
N ASN A 64 0.22 1.70 -1.09
CA ASN A 64 1.01 2.85 -1.52
C ASN A 64 2.48 2.53 -1.87
N SER A 65 2.83 1.25 -2.00
CA SER A 65 4.22 0.80 -2.23
C SER A 65 4.89 1.46 -3.44
N GLU A 66 4.15 1.63 -4.53
CA GLU A 66 4.65 2.28 -5.76
C GLU A 66 5.05 3.75 -5.50
N ALA A 67 4.28 4.48 -4.70
CA ALA A 67 4.61 5.86 -4.30
C ALA A 67 5.83 5.93 -3.37
N LEU A 68 6.11 4.83 -2.65
CA LEU A 68 7.30 4.69 -1.81
C LEU A 68 8.53 4.21 -2.60
N GLY A 69 8.39 3.95 -3.91
CA GLY A 69 9.47 3.52 -4.79
C GLY A 69 9.80 2.03 -4.71
N TYR A 70 8.89 1.20 -4.19
CA TYR A 70 9.07 -0.24 -4.08
C TYR A 70 7.94 -0.99 -4.78
N SER A 71 8.25 -2.17 -5.32
CA SER A 71 7.21 -3.08 -5.83
C SER A 71 6.40 -3.67 -4.66
N LYS A 72 5.12 -3.96 -4.91
CA LYS A 72 4.20 -4.55 -3.92
C LYS A 72 4.75 -5.84 -3.33
N GLU A 73 5.40 -6.66 -4.14
CA GLU A 73 5.98 -7.96 -3.75
C GLU A 73 7.16 -7.78 -2.79
N VAL A 74 7.98 -6.73 -2.98
CA VAL A 74 9.11 -6.41 -2.10
C VAL A 74 8.58 -5.98 -0.74
N VAL A 75 7.58 -5.10 -0.72
CA VAL A 75 6.95 -4.63 0.52
C VAL A 75 6.26 -5.79 1.25
N ALA A 76 5.44 -6.56 0.55
CA ALA A 76 4.77 -7.73 1.13
C ALA A 76 5.76 -8.75 1.67
N GLY A 77 6.83 -9.07 0.92
CA GLY A 77 7.86 -10.01 1.37
C GLY A 77 8.66 -9.51 2.58
N ALA A 78 9.02 -8.23 2.61
CA ALA A 78 9.73 -7.63 3.73
C ALA A 78 8.88 -7.54 5.01
N LEU A 79 7.57 -7.37 4.86
CA LEU A 79 6.62 -7.26 5.98
C LEU A 79 5.91 -8.57 6.32
N PHE A 80 6.14 -9.65 5.57
CA PHE A 80 5.46 -10.94 5.74
C PHE A 80 5.58 -11.53 7.16
N ASN A 81 6.74 -11.35 7.79
CA ASN A 81 7.00 -11.82 9.16
C ASN A 81 6.92 -10.68 10.20
N CYS A 82 6.15 -9.63 9.92
CA CYS A 82 5.93 -8.54 10.86
C CYS A 82 4.74 -8.89 11.78
N GLU A 83 5.02 -9.08 13.08
CA GLU A 83 3.97 -9.33 14.09
C GLU A 83 3.12 -8.09 14.40
N LYS A 84 3.59 -6.89 14.03
CA LYS A 84 2.88 -5.63 14.24
C LYS A 84 1.92 -5.35 13.08
N SER A 85 0.72 -4.89 13.41
CA SER A 85 -0.28 -4.41 12.45
C SER A 85 0.04 -3.03 11.89
N GLU A 86 0.79 -2.23 12.64
CA GLU A 86 1.17 -0.85 12.29
C GLU A 86 2.66 -0.62 12.51
N LEU A 87 3.25 0.20 11.65
CA LEU A 87 4.66 0.54 11.64
C LEU A 87 4.84 2.03 11.37
N THR A 88 5.86 2.63 11.98
CA THR A 88 6.29 3.95 11.54
C THR A 88 7.06 3.84 10.22
N LYS A 89 7.16 4.95 9.48
CA LYS A 89 7.92 4.98 8.23
C LYS A 89 9.39 4.58 8.44
N THR A 90 10.03 5.01 9.53
CA THR A 90 11.40 4.59 9.88
C THR A 90 11.51 3.07 10.07
N GLU A 91 10.57 2.46 10.79
CA GLU A 91 10.55 1.00 11.00
C GLU A 91 10.29 0.23 9.71
N PHE A 92 9.43 0.75 8.84
CA PHE A 92 9.17 0.21 7.51
C PHE A 92 10.46 0.21 6.67
N GLU A 93 11.14 1.35 6.54
CA GLU A 93 12.36 1.46 5.73
C GLU A 93 13.47 0.53 6.22
N ALA A 94 13.62 0.39 7.54
CA ALA A 94 14.59 -0.53 8.13
C ALA A 94 14.33 -1.98 7.71
N ARG A 95 13.06 -2.40 7.67
CA ARG A 95 12.67 -3.74 7.22
C ARG A 95 12.94 -3.94 5.73
N ILE A 96 12.57 -2.98 4.88
CA ILE A 96 12.84 -3.06 3.44
C ILE A 96 14.35 -3.19 3.17
N LYS A 97 15.17 -2.34 3.82
CA LYS A 97 16.64 -2.37 3.68
C LYS A 97 17.22 -3.71 4.12
N ASN A 98 16.74 -4.26 5.23
CA ASN A 98 17.17 -5.58 5.69
C ASN A 98 16.77 -6.69 4.71
N PHE A 99 15.55 -6.64 4.17
CA PHE A 99 15.06 -7.62 3.20
C PHE A 99 15.90 -7.62 1.91
N LEU A 100 16.13 -6.45 1.31
CA LEU A 100 16.91 -6.30 0.07
C LEU A 100 18.42 -6.52 0.26
N GLY A 101 18.93 -6.26 1.46
CA GLY A 101 20.36 -6.40 1.80
C GLY A 101 20.81 -7.83 2.09
N LYS A 102 19.89 -8.80 2.20
CA LYS A 102 20.23 -10.21 2.47
C LYS A 102 20.98 -10.82 1.28
N LYS A 103 22.28 -11.04 1.45
CA LYS A 103 23.08 -11.85 0.53
C LYS A 103 22.99 -13.33 0.88
N VAL A 104 22.74 -14.17 -0.13
CA VAL A 104 22.89 -15.62 -0.02
C VAL A 104 24.39 -15.94 -0.04
N LYS A 105 24.86 -16.72 0.92
CA LYS A 105 26.23 -17.25 0.98
C LYS A 105 26.28 -18.65 0.39
#